data_AF-A0A1G0EGM2-F1
#
_entry.id   AF-A0A1G0EGM2-F1
#
_cell.length_a   1.000
_cell.length_b   1.000
_cell.length_c   1.000
_cell.angle_alpha   90.00
_cell.angle_beta   90.00
_cell.angle_gamma   90.00
#
_symmetry.space_group_name_H-M   'P 1'
#
loop_
_entity.id
_entity.type
_entity.pdbx_description
1 polymer ?
#
loop_
_entity_poly.entity_id
_entity_poly.type
_entity_poly.pdbx_seq_one_letter_code
_entity_poly.pdbx_strand_id
1 'polypeptide(L)'
;MHRIVFYRSLTAAALLLSVCGQASADATAATGAQSAEPVVVIDGKAVSRDEFRKFMAWRATQRGGAGKPEQALDDLIDLRILSREAERRKLGERDDVKRQLDLARANVLATALLEDMRSAYGITEKDVRREYDQQVKSDPGAEPVPYPLARRQISQMLVSRHLKEQMGKLRSKANVKRFSLIFLEENED
;
A
#
# COMPACT_ATOMS: atom_id res chain seq x y z
N MET A 1 -27.89 56.32 5.98
CA MET A 1 -28.16 57.16 4.79
C MET A 1 -27.04 58.18 4.68
N HIS A 2 -26.17 58.08 3.68
CA HIS A 2 -25.64 59.19 2.87
C HIS A 2 -24.87 58.59 1.70
N ARG A 3 -25.21 59.09 0.50
CA ARG A 3 -24.84 58.61 -0.84
C ARG A 3 -23.65 59.45 -1.37
N ILE A 4 -23.21 59.09 -2.59
CA ILE A 4 -22.43 59.88 -3.59
C ILE A 4 -20.92 59.51 -3.56
N VAL A 5 -20.35 58.62 -4.41
CA VAL A 5 -20.23 58.53 -5.90
C VAL A 5 -19.54 59.74 -6.54
N PHE A 6 -18.30 59.60 -7.01
CA PHE A 6 -17.66 60.23 -8.21
C PHE A 6 -16.16 59.81 -8.18
N TYR A 7 -15.39 59.58 -9.26
CA TYR A 7 -15.57 59.04 -10.60
C TYR A 7 -14.14 58.89 -11.16
N ARG A 8 -13.91 57.86 -11.98
CA ARG A 8 -12.98 57.78 -13.12
C ARG A 8 -11.65 58.58 -13.09
N SER A 9 -10.54 57.85 -13.21
CA SER A 9 -9.50 58.20 -14.18
C SER A 9 -8.76 56.97 -14.71
N LEU A 10 -8.95 56.73 -16.00
CA LEU A 10 -8.23 55.81 -16.87
C LEU A 10 -6.89 56.47 -17.23
N THR A 11 -5.75 55.82 -17.02
CA THR A 11 -4.50 56.17 -17.72
C THR A 11 -3.83 54.89 -18.19
N ALA A 12 -3.99 54.61 -19.48
CA ALA A 12 -3.17 53.70 -20.24
C ALA A 12 -1.89 54.43 -20.66
N ALA A 13 -0.74 53.81 -20.46
CA ALA A 13 0.50 54.17 -21.14
C ALA A 13 1.26 52.88 -21.46
N ALA A 14 1.15 52.46 -22.71
CA ALA A 14 1.97 51.42 -23.31
C ALA A 14 3.28 52.04 -23.82
N LEU A 15 4.41 51.45 -23.44
CA LEU A 15 5.70 51.66 -24.09
C LEU A 15 6.37 50.29 -24.25
N LEU A 16 6.51 49.89 -25.51
CA LEU A 16 7.25 48.72 -25.99
C LEU A 16 8.73 49.06 -26.04
N LEU A 17 9.60 48.16 -25.55
CA LEU A 17 10.97 48.01 -26.03
C LEU A 17 11.40 46.54 -25.86
N SER A 18 12.08 46.07 -26.90
CA SER A 18 12.37 44.68 -27.23
C SER A 18 13.82 44.32 -26.85
N VAL A 19 14.00 43.07 -26.40
CA VAL A 19 15.19 42.20 -26.52
C VAL A 19 16.51 42.66 -25.86
N CYS A 20 16.94 41.90 -24.85
CA CYS A 20 18.19 41.13 -24.90
C CYS A 20 18.14 40.02 -23.83
N GLY A 21 18.55 38.81 -24.21
CA GLY A 21 18.49 37.65 -23.33
C GLY A 21 19.57 37.66 -22.25
N GLN A 22 19.27 37.00 -21.14
CA GLN A 22 20.26 36.27 -20.34
C GLN A 22 19.53 35.18 -19.56
N ALA A 23 19.75 33.95 -20.04
CA ALA A 23 19.55 32.74 -19.28
C ALA A 23 20.70 32.60 -18.28
N SER A 24 20.36 32.30 -17.03
CA SER A 24 21.17 31.58 -16.03
C SER A 24 20.21 31.26 -14.88
N ALA A 25 19.70 30.03 -14.81
CA ALA A 25 20.31 28.88 -14.15
C ALA A 25 19.78 28.79 -12.72
N ASP A 26 18.93 27.80 -12.47
CA ASP A 26 19.22 26.91 -11.36
C ASP A 26 18.64 25.52 -11.59
N ALA A 27 19.52 24.55 -11.37
CA ALA A 27 19.28 23.14 -11.57
C ALA A 27 18.36 22.63 -10.46
N THR A 28 17.24 22.03 -10.83
CA THR A 28 16.83 20.82 -10.11
C THR A 28 17.15 19.66 -11.02
N ALA A 29 18.30 19.04 -10.76
CA ALA A 29 18.61 17.74 -11.29
C ALA A 29 17.44 16.80 -10.96
N ALA A 30 16.64 16.49 -11.99
CA ALA A 30 15.71 15.38 -11.95
C ALA A 30 16.56 14.12 -11.77
N THR A 31 16.71 13.74 -10.52
CA THR A 31 17.30 12.49 -10.09
C THR A 31 16.48 11.36 -10.71
N GLY A 32 17.05 10.71 -11.71
CA GLY A 32 17.00 9.25 -11.87
C GLY A 32 15.65 8.55 -11.81
N ALA A 33 14.54 9.18 -12.17
CA ALA A 33 13.37 8.45 -12.61
C ALA A 33 13.46 8.38 -14.13
N GLN A 34 13.77 7.20 -14.68
CA GLN A 34 13.23 6.87 -16.00
C GLN A 34 11.72 7.12 -15.90
N SER A 35 11.26 8.27 -16.37
CA SER A 35 9.84 8.61 -16.43
C SER A 35 9.23 7.69 -17.47
N ALA A 36 8.93 6.47 -17.04
CA ALA A 36 8.30 5.49 -17.87
C ALA A 36 6.95 6.07 -18.28
N GLU A 37 6.74 6.29 -19.57
CA GLU A 37 5.48 6.82 -20.11
C GLU A 37 4.29 6.10 -19.47
N PRO A 38 3.22 6.83 -19.10
CA PRO A 38 2.05 6.26 -18.46
C PRO A 38 1.36 5.28 -19.40
N VAL A 39 0.73 4.25 -18.82
CA VAL A 39 0.03 3.21 -19.60
C VAL A 39 -1.30 3.75 -20.14
N VAL A 40 -1.96 4.64 -19.38
CA VAL A 40 -3.19 5.33 -19.78
C VAL A 40 -3.35 6.59 -18.93
N VAL A 41 -4.10 7.58 -19.43
CA VAL A 41 -4.55 8.74 -18.65
C VAL A 41 -6.08 8.70 -18.56
N ILE A 42 -6.61 8.70 -17.34
CA ILE A 42 -8.06 8.64 -17.07
C ILE A 42 -8.42 9.93 -16.34
N ASP A 43 -9.16 10.84 -17.00
CA ASP A 43 -9.56 12.16 -16.46
C ASP A 43 -8.40 13.01 -15.94
N GLY A 44 -7.30 13.04 -16.69
CA GLY A 44 -6.09 13.78 -16.31
C GLY A 44 -5.24 13.10 -15.23
N LYS A 45 -5.66 11.92 -14.71
CA LYS A 45 -4.85 11.09 -13.81
C LYS A 45 -4.13 10.01 -14.60
N ALA A 46 -2.80 10.13 -14.67
CA ALA A 46 -1.95 9.15 -15.32
C ALA A 46 -1.83 7.87 -14.48
N VAL A 47 -2.00 6.72 -15.12
CA VAL A 47 -1.73 5.40 -14.53
C VAL A 47 -0.31 4.99 -14.87
N SER A 48 0.52 4.83 -13.84
CA SER A 48 1.91 4.41 -14.02
C SER A 48 2.01 2.91 -14.36
N ARG A 49 3.15 2.48 -14.91
CA ARG A 49 3.40 1.05 -15.18
C ARG A 49 3.41 0.20 -13.90
N ASP A 50 3.87 0.76 -12.79
CA ASP A 50 3.86 0.08 -11.49
C ASP A 50 2.43 -0.10 -10.96
N GLU A 51 1.60 0.94 -11.05
CA GLU A 51 0.19 0.88 -10.68
C GLU A 51 -0.57 -0.16 -11.52
N PHE A 52 -0.35 -0.15 -12.84
CA PHE A 52 -0.97 -1.13 -13.73
C PHE A 52 -0.51 -2.57 -13.41
N ARG A 53 0.78 -2.77 -13.11
CA ARG A 53 1.30 -4.08 -12.67
C ARG A 53 0.68 -4.55 -11.36
N LYS A 54 0.50 -3.65 -10.38
CA LYS A 54 -0.18 -3.96 -9.11
C LYS A 54 -1.64 -4.34 -9.34
N PHE A 55 -2.33 -3.62 -10.23
CA PHE A 55 -3.70 -3.96 -10.63
C PHE A 55 -3.77 -5.35 -11.29
N MET A 56 -2.85 -5.67 -12.20
CA MET A 56 -2.74 -6.99 -12.82
C MET A 56 -2.56 -8.12 -11.80
N ALA A 57 -1.68 -7.91 -10.81
CA ALA A 57 -1.47 -8.88 -9.73
C ALA A 57 -2.73 -9.08 -8.89
N TRP A 58 -3.42 -8.00 -8.50
CA TRP A 58 -4.69 -8.08 -7.78
C TRP A 58 -5.80 -8.76 -8.61
N ARG A 59 -5.93 -8.41 -9.88
CA ARG A 59 -6.89 -9.05 -10.81
C ARG A 59 -6.64 -10.56 -10.90
N ALA A 60 -5.38 -10.98 -10.92
CA ALA A 60 -5.02 -12.39 -10.96
C ALA A 60 -5.48 -13.17 -9.71
N THR A 61 -5.44 -12.56 -8.52
CA THR A 61 -5.96 -13.21 -7.30
C THR A 61 -7.48 -13.33 -7.32
N GLN A 62 -8.18 -12.39 -7.95
CA GLN A 62 -9.65 -12.37 -8.01
C GLN A 62 -10.23 -13.28 -9.10
N ARG A 63 -9.53 -13.41 -10.25
CA ARG A 63 -10.03 -14.14 -11.43
C ARG A 63 -9.28 -15.45 -11.73
N GLY A 64 -8.32 -15.85 -10.90
CA GLY A 64 -7.52 -17.07 -11.09
C GLY A 64 -6.47 -16.96 -12.21
N GLY A 65 -6.12 -15.75 -12.64
CA GLY A 65 -5.12 -15.51 -13.69
C GLY A 65 -5.09 -14.06 -14.15
N ALA A 66 -3.93 -13.61 -14.65
CA ALA A 66 -3.73 -12.20 -15.01
C ALA A 66 -4.46 -11.78 -16.30
N GLY A 67 -4.77 -12.73 -17.19
CA GLY A 67 -5.38 -12.46 -18.50
C GLY A 67 -4.45 -11.70 -19.46
N LYS A 68 -5.00 -11.25 -20.59
CA LYS A 68 -4.26 -10.37 -21.52
C LYS A 68 -4.12 -8.96 -20.93
N PRO A 69 -2.95 -8.29 -21.07
CA PRO A 69 -2.75 -6.94 -20.55
C PRO A 69 -3.78 -5.92 -21.05
N GLU A 70 -4.18 -6.00 -22.32
CA GLU A 70 -5.15 -5.06 -22.92
C GLU A 70 -6.51 -5.16 -22.19
N GLN A 71 -6.97 -6.38 -21.93
CA GLN A 71 -8.23 -6.61 -21.20
C GLN A 71 -8.15 -6.13 -19.75
N ALA A 72 -6.97 -6.23 -19.12
CA ALA A 72 -6.78 -5.70 -17.78
C ALA A 72 -6.76 -4.17 -17.77
N LEU A 73 -6.23 -3.55 -18.84
CA LEU A 73 -6.25 -2.11 -18.98
C LEU A 73 -7.69 -1.60 -19.12
N ASP A 74 -8.50 -2.26 -19.95
CA ASP A 74 -9.93 -1.97 -20.10
C ASP A 74 -10.67 -2.13 -18.75
N ASP A 75 -10.46 -3.25 -18.05
CA ASP A 75 -11.05 -3.46 -16.71
C ASP A 75 -10.65 -2.36 -15.71
N LEU A 76 -9.40 -1.87 -15.77
CA LEU A 76 -8.93 -0.79 -14.90
C LEU A 76 -9.60 0.54 -15.25
N ILE A 77 -9.77 0.83 -16.54
CA ILE A 77 -10.47 2.03 -17.02
C ILE A 77 -11.93 2.00 -16.53
N ASP A 78 -12.63 0.90 -16.78
CA ASP A 78 -14.02 0.72 -16.35
C ASP A 78 -14.17 0.83 -14.83
N LEU A 79 -13.26 0.18 -14.07
CA LEU A 79 -13.24 0.29 -12.61
C LEU A 79 -13.13 1.75 -12.16
N ARG A 80 -12.27 2.56 -12.79
CA ARG A 80 -12.07 3.97 -12.44
C ARG A 80 -13.28 4.83 -12.76
N ILE A 81 -13.90 4.61 -13.92
CA ILE A 81 -15.11 5.32 -14.33
C ILE A 81 -16.25 5.00 -13.36
N LEU A 82 -16.48 3.71 -13.08
CA LEU A 82 -17.55 3.25 -12.19
C LEU A 82 -17.33 3.70 -10.74
N SER A 83 -16.10 3.61 -10.22
CA SER A 83 -15.77 4.05 -8.86
C SER A 83 -16.07 5.53 -8.65
N ARG A 84 -15.70 6.37 -9.62
CA ARG A 84 -15.97 7.81 -9.56
C ARG A 84 -17.47 8.12 -9.63
N GLU A 85 -18.22 7.43 -10.48
CA GLU A 85 -19.67 7.62 -10.53
C GLU A 85 -20.34 7.17 -9.22
N ALA A 86 -19.83 6.09 -8.59
CA ALA A 86 -20.27 5.66 -7.26
C ALA A 86 -19.97 6.71 -6.17
N GLU A 87 -18.79 7.35 -6.21
CA GLU A 87 -18.44 8.47 -5.32
C GLU A 87 -19.36 9.67 -5.53
N ARG A 88 -19.61 10.08 -6.79
CA ARG A 88 -20.53 11.18 -7.12
C ARG A 88 -21.95 10.91 -6.60
N ARG A 89 -22.40 9.66 -6.67
CA ARG A 89 -23.69 9.20 -6.13
C ARG A 89 -23.67 8.92 -4.64
N LYS A 90 -22.53 9.13 -3.95
CA LYS A 90 -22.34 8.87 -2.52
C LYS A 90 -22.65 7.43 -2.11
N LEU A 91 -22.43 6.46 -3.00
CA LEU A 91 -22.69 5.06 -2.68
C LEU A 91 -21.77 4.55 -1.55
N GLY A 92 -20.57 5.13 -1.42
CA GLY A 92 -19.66 4.87 -0.31
C GLY A 92 -20.18 5.35 1.05
N GLU A 93 -21.25 6.15 1.11
CA GLU A 93 -21.87 6.58 2.36
C GLU A 93 -22.93 5.60 2.88
N ARG A 94 -23.37 4.64 2.04
CA ARG A 94 -24.33 3.61 2.46
C ARG A 94 -23.71 2.68 3.49
N ASP A 95 -24.48 2.26 4.48
CA ASP A 95 -23.97 1.47 5.61
C ASP A 95 -23.38 0.12 5.19
N ASP A 96 -23.96 -0.53 4.19
CA ASP A 96 -23.44 -1.79 3.63
C ASP A 96 -22.07 -1.60 2.96
N VAL A 97 -21.91 -0.53 2.19
CA VAL A 97 -20.65 -0.21 1.50
C VAL A 97 -19.59 0.26 2.48
N LYS A 98 -19.94 1.11 3.46
CA LYS A 98 -19.03 1.54 4.53
C LYS A 98 -18.42 0.36 5.27
N ARG A 99 -19.24 -0.61 5.69
CA ARG A 99 -18.74 -1.82 6.37
C ARG A 99 -17.76 -2.62 5.51
N GLN A 100 -18.02 -2.74 4.22
CA GLN A 100 -17.10 -3.42 3.29
C GLN A 100 -15.79 -2.65 3.13
N LEU A 101 -15.85 -1.32 3.00
CA LEU A 101 -14.67 -0.46 2.90
C LEU A 101 -13.83 -0.48 4.17
N ASP A 102 -14.46 -0.47 5.35
CA ASP A 102 -13.76 -0.54 6.64
C ASP A 102 -13.03 -1.88 6.80
N LEU A 103 -13.66 -2.98 6.41
CA LEU A 103 -13.01 -4.30 6.42
C LEU A 103 -11.86 -4.37 5.41
N ALA A 104 -12.06 -3.87 4.18
CA ALA A 104 -11.01 -3.81 3.17
C ALA A 104 -9.81 -2.98 3.66
N ARG A 105 -10.08 -1.82 4.28
CA ARG A 105 -9.05 -0.96 4.88
C ARG A 105 -8.28 -1.69 5.98
N ALA A 106 -8.98 -2.38 6.88
CA ALA A 106 -8.35 -3.14 7.95
C ALA A 106 -7.40 -4.22 7.39
N ASN A 107 -7.83 -4.96 6.36
CA ASN A 107 -7.00 -6.00 5.72
C ASN A 107 -5.75 -5.43 5.06
N VAL A 108 -5.88 -4.31 4.33
CA VAL A 108 -4.74 -3.64 3.67
C VAL A 108 -3.73 -3.15 4.71
N LEU A 109 -4.20 -2.49 5.77
CA LEU A 109 -3.33 -1.98 6.83
C LEU A 109 -2.64 -3.10 7.61
N ALA A 110 -3.35 -4.19 7.92
CA ALA A 110 -2.76 -5.35 8.59
C ALA A 110 -1.68 -6.01 7.73
N THR A 111 -1.92 -6.17 6.43
CA THR A 111 -0.92 -6.73 5.49
C THR A 111 0.31 -5.84 5.39
N ALA A 112 0.12 -4.52 5.26
CA ALA A 112 1.21 -3.55 5.21
C ALA A 112 2.06 -3.59 6.50
N LEU A 113 1.40 -3.64 7.67
CA LEU A 113 2.10 -3.70 8.95
C LEU A 113 2.88 -5.02 9.11
N LEU A 114 2.32 -6.16 8.70
CA LEU A 114 3.03 -7.45 8.75
C LEU A 114 4.30 -7.44 7.87
N GLU A 115 4.21 -6.83 6.69
CA GLU A 115 5.36 -6.69 5.78
C GLU A 115 6.44 -5.78 6.37
N ASP A 116 6.03 -4.66 6.98
CA ASP A 116 6.94 -3.74 7.66
C ASP A 116 7.63 -4.43 8.85
N MET A 117 6.88 -5.13 9.70
CA MET A 117 7.42 -5.88 10.84
C MET A 117 8.39 -6.99 10.42
N ARG A 118 8.12 -7.64 9.29
CA ARG A 118 9.03 -8.66 8.72
C ARG A 118 10.31 -8.04 8.20
N SER A 119 10.22 -6.90 7.52
CA SER A 119 11.37 -6.20 6.91
C SER A 119 12.25 -5.53 7.95
N ALA A 120 11.66 -5.02 9.04
CA ALA A 120 12.38 -4.43 10.16
C ALA A 120 13.23 -5.47 10.93
N TYR A 121 12.86 -6.76 10.88
CA TYR A 121 13.59 -7.82 11.56
C TYR A 121 14.76 -8.34 10.71
N GLY A 122 15.89 -7.63 10.78
CA GLY A 122 17.15 -8.04 10.16
C GLY A 122 17.80 -9.21 10.92
N ILE A 123 17.51 -10.45 10.54
CA ILE A 123 18.20 -11.64 11.08
C ILE A 123 19.66 -11.64 10.66
N THR A 124 20.57 -11.74 11.63
CA THR A 124 22.00 -11.89 11.35
C THR A 124 22.43 -13.35 11.34
N GLU A 125 23.51 -13.67 10.63
CA GLU A 125 24.13 -15.01 10.65
C GLU A 125 24.48 -15.44 12.09
N LYS A 126 24.87 -14.49 12.93
CA LYS A 126 25.15 -14.73 14.36
C LYS A 126 23.92 -15.21 15.12
N ASP A 127 22.73 -14.70 14.79
CA ASP A 127 21.47 -15.13 15.41
C ASP A 127 21.11 -16.55 15.01
N VAL A 128 21.27 -16.87 13.72
CA VAL A 128 21.02 -18.21 13.18
C VAL A 128 21.99 -19.23 13.77
N ARG A 129 23.28 -18.91 13.81
CA ARG A 129 24.33 -19.77 14.39
C ARG A 129 24.09 -20.03 15.87
N ARG A 130 23.74 -18.99 16.64
CA ARG A 130 23.44 -19.10 18.08
C ARG A 130 22.26 -20.02 18.33
N GLU A 131 21.18 -19.86 17.57
CA GLU A 131 19.99 -20.69 17.71
C GLU A 131 20.28 -22.15 17.32
N TYR A 132 21.08 -22.39 16.26
CA TYR A 132 21.53 -23.72 15.90
C TYR A 132 22.29 -24.41 17.04
N ASP A 133 23.29 -23.72 17.61
CA ASP A 133 24.10 -24.29 18.69
C ASP A 133 23.25 -24.57 19.95
N GLN A 134 22.20 -23.78 20.20
CA GLN A 134 21.23 -24.03 21.28
C GLN A 134 20.38 -25.28 21.03
N GLN A 135 19.92 -25.49 19.80
CA GLN A 135 19.13 -26.69 19.44
C GLN A 135 19.95 -27.96 19.62
N VAL A 136 21.19 -27.98 19.13
CA VAL A 136 22.11 -29.13 19.29
C VAL A 136 22.38 -29.44 20.77
N LYS A 137 22.53 -28.41 21.61
CA LYS A 137 22.73 -28.59 23.06
C LYS A 137 21.48 -29.07 23.79
N SER A 138 20.29 -28.73 23.28
CA SER A 138 19.02 -29.06 23.91
C SER A 138 18.61 -30.52 23.68
N ASP A 139 19.15 -31.15 22.62
CA ASP A 139 18.94 -32.56 22.32
C ASP A 139 20.26 -33.25 21.93
N PRO A 140 21.14 -33.53 22.91
CA PRO A 140 22.47 -34.10 22.66
C PRO A 140 22.44 -35.55 22.17
N GLY A 141 21.27 -36.22 22.22
CA GLY A 141 21.08 -37.60 21.76
C GLY A 141 20.68 -37.71 20.29
N ALA A 142 20.24 -36.62 19.66
CA ALA A 142 19.89 -36.58 18.26
C ALA A 142 21.10 -36.26 17.37
N GLU A 143 21.17 -36.89 16.20
CA GLU A 143 22.15 -36.50 15.18
C GLU A 143 21.83 -35.07 14.69
N PRO A 144 22.78 -34.12 14.78
CA PRO A 144 22.53 -32.74 14.36
C PRO A 144 22.24 -32.63 12.87
N VAL A 145 21.14 -31.96 12.51
CA VAL A 145 20.88 -31.59 11.11
C VAL A 145 22.02 -30.70 10.59
N PRO A 146 22.64 -30.99 9.43
CA PRO A 146 23.72 -30.16 8.90
C PRO A 146 23.35 -28.67 8.80
N TYR A 147 24.26 -27.79 9.24
CA TYR A 147 24.00 -26.35 9.32
C TYR A 147 23.42 -25.72 8.05
N PRO A 148 23.89 -26.02 6.81
CA PRO A 148 23.30 -25.44 5.60
C PRO A 148 21.82 -25.76 5.40
N LEU A 149 21.34 -26.90 5.89
CA LEU A 149 19.93 -27.29 5.86
C LEU A 149 19.17 -26.64 7.01
N ALA A 150 19.73 -26.68 8.22
CA ALA A 150 19.13 -26.10 9.42
C ALA A 150 18.97 -24.58 9.32
N ARG A 151 19.93 -23.85 8.70
CA ARG A 151 19.94 -22.38 8.65
C ARG A 151 18.65 -21.81 8.07
N ARG A 152 18.10 -22.41 7.00
CA ARG A 152 16.88 -21.92 6.35
C ARG A 152 15.68 -22.02 7.30
N GLN A 153 15.53 -23.17 7.95
CA GLN A 153 14.46 -23.43 8.89
C GLN A 153 14.59 -22.54 10.13
N ILE A 154 15.80 -22.40 10.67
CA ILE A 154 16.10 -21.54 11.81
C ILE A 154 15.78 -20.08 11.49
N SER A 155 16.20 -19.56 10.34
CA SER A 155 15.85 -18.19 9.93
C SER A 155 14.34 -17.99 9.84
N GLN A 156 13.60 -18.92 9.23
CA GLN A 156 12.13 -18.83 9.16
C GLN A 156 11.47 -18.87 10.53
N MET A 157 11.97 -19.73 11.43
CA MET A 157 11.51 -19.81 12.80
C MET A 157 11.79 -18.52 13.57
N LEU A 158 12.96 -17.90 13.41
CA LEU A 158 13.31 -16.64 14.07
C LEU A 158 12.40 -15.50 13.59
N VAL A 159 12.12 -15.39 12.29
CA VAL A 159 11.13 -14.42 11.77
C VAL A 159 9.76 -14.69 12.39
N SER A 160 9.32 -15.94 12.38
CA SER A 160 8.00 -16.33 12.89
C SER A 160 7.86 -16.06 14.39
N ARG A 161 8.92 -16.31 15.17
CA ARG A 161 9.00 -16.01 16.61
C ARG A 161 8.91 -14.51 16.85
N HIS A 162 9.67 -13.72 16.09
CA HIS A 162 9.63 -12.27 16.19
C HIS A 162 8.22 -11.72 15.87
N LEU A 163 7.62 -12.13 14.75
CA LEU A 163 6.26 -11.73 14.39
C LEU A 163 5.26 -12.11 15.47
N LYS A 164 5.32 -13.34 15.98
CA LYS A 164 4.44 -13.81 17.06
C LYS A 164 4.59 -12.97 18.33
N GLU A 165 5.82 -12.62 18.71
CA GLU A 165 6.09 -11.78 19.87
C GLU A 165 5.49 -10.38 19.70
N GLN A 166 5.71 -9.74 18.55
CA GLN A 166 5.17 -8.42 18.28
C GLN A 166 3.64 -8.42 18.20
N MET A 167 3.05 -9.43 17.57
CA MET A 167 1.60 -9.63 17.56
C MET A 167 1.05 -9.85 18.97
N GLY A 168 1.78 -10.57 19.82
CA GLY A 168 1.48 -10.73 21.24
C GLY A 168 1.45 -9.39 21.98
N LYS A 169 2.44 -8.51 21.73
CA LYS A 169 2.50 -7.15 22.31
C LYS A 169 1.36 -6.26 21.83
N LEU A 170 0.99 -6.32 20.55
CA LEU A 170 -0.16 -5.57 20.03
C LEU A 170 -1.46 -6.07 20.65
N ARG A 171 -1.62 -7.39 20.76
CA ARG A 171 -2.80 -8.02 21.35
C ARG A 171 -2.94 -7.73 22.84
N SER A 172 -1.84 -7.72 23.60
CA SER A 172 -1.89 -7.43 25.04
C SER A 172 -2.23 -5.97 25.34
N LYS A 173 -1.93 -5.05 24.42
CA LYS A 173 -2.32 -3.63 24.50
C LYS A 173 -3.76 -3.38 24.05
N ALA A 174 -4.36 -4.33 23.33
CA ALA A 174 -5.72 -4.18 22.83
C ALA A 174 -6.75 -4.45 23.93
N ASN A 175 -7.74 -3.57 24.07
CA ASN A 175 -8.90 -3.81 24.92
C ASN A 175 -9.88 -4.74 24.20
N VAL A 176 -9.68 -6.06 24.37
CA VAL A 176 -10.51 -7.09 23.72
C VAL A 176 -11.54 -7.62 24.70
N LYS A 177 -12.81 -7.28 24.48
CA LYS A 177 -13.95 -7.93 25.15
C LYS A 177 -14.50 -9.04 24.25
N ARG A 178 -14.39 -10.29 24.70
CA ARG A 178 -14.90 -11.46 23.98
C ARG A 178 -16.28 -11.84 24.52
N PHE A 179 -17.23 -12.07 23.61
CA PHE A 179 -18.55 -12.61 23.90
C PHE A 179 -18.65 -14.05 23.38
N SER A 180 -19.61 -14.82 23.88
CA SER A 180 -19.85 -16.19 23.42
C SER A 180 -20.34 -16.21 21.98
N LEU A 181 -19.93 -17.22 21.20
CA LEU A 181 -20.25 -17.37 19.77
C LEU A 181 -21.49 -18.25 19.51
N ILE A 182 -22.36 -18.43 20.52
CA ILE A 182 -23.54 -19.33 20.48
C ILE A 182 -24.46 -19.05 19.28
N PHE A 183 -24.46 -17.82 18.74
CA PHE A 183 -25.28 -17.43 17.58
C PHE A 183 -24.84 -18.02 16.22
N LEU A 184 -23.77 -18.83 16.17
CA LEU A 184 -23.28 -19.46 14.92
C LEU A 184 -23.69 -20.93 14.77
N GLU A 185 -24.39 -21.53 15.74
CA GLU A 185 -24.79 -22.95 15.72
C GLU A 185 -26.23 -23.18 15.21
N GLU A 186 -26.99 -22.12 14.96
CA GLU A 186 -28.43 -22.20 14.67
C GLU A 186 -28.71 -22.00 13.17
N ASN A 187 -28.18 -22.87 12.27
CA ASN A 187 -28.58 -22.98 10.84
C ASN A 187 -28.00 -24.26 10.17
N GLU A 188 -28.04 -25.41 10.84
CA GLU A 188 -27.93 -26.72 10.17
C GLU A 188 -29.16 -27.56 10.53
N ASP A 189 -30.27 -27.32 9.82
CA ASP A 189 -31.39 -28.26 9.65
C ASP A 189 -32.07 -28.03 8.29
#